data_AF-A0A4J1V8T0-F1
#
_entry.id   AF-A0A4J1V8T0-F1
#
_cell.length_a   1.000
_cell.length_b   1.000
_cell.length_c   1.000
_cell.angle_alpha   90.00
_cell.angle_beta   90.00
_cell.angle_gamma   90.00
#
_symmetry.space_group_name_H-M   'P 1'
#
loop_
_entity.id
_entity.type
_entity.pdbx_description
1 polymer ?
#
loop_
_entity_poly.entity_id
_entity_poly.type
_entity_poly.pdbx_seq_one_letter_code
_entity_poly.pdbx_strand_id
1 'polypeptide(L)' 'MLSGGQKQRIAIARGLAMHPELLLFDEPTSALDPETIGDVLAVMQKLAHDGMNMIIVTHEMGFAR' A
#
# COMPACT_ATOMS: atom_id res chain seq x y z
N MET A 1 -2.87 13.07 -16.47
CA MET A 1 -3.06 13.00 -14.99
C MET A 1 -2.86 11.57 -14.55
N LEU A 2 -2.25 11.33 -13.38
CA LEU A 2 -2.07 9.97 -12.84
C LEU A 2 -3.36 9.50 -12.14
N SER A 3 -3.70 8.21 -12.28
CA SER A 3 -4.81 7.59 -11.53
C SER A 3 -4.52 7.55 -10.02
N GLY A 4 -5.56 7.33 -9.20
CA GLY A 4 -5.41 7.21 -7.75
C GLY A 4 -4.35 6.17 -7.36
N GLY A 5 -4.42 4.96 -7.93
CA GLY A 5 -3.44 3.90 -7.62
C GLY A 5 -2.04 4.16 -8.15
N GLN A 6 -1.91 4.88 -9.27
CA GLN A 6 -0.60 5.33 -9.73
C GLN A 6 0.04 6.31 -8.73
N LYS A 7 -0.74 7.26 -8.21
CA LYS A 7 -0.27 8.17 -7.15
C LYS A 7 0.08 7.40 -5.87
N GLN A 8 -0.73 6.41 -5.50
CA GLN A 8 -0.49 5.55 -4.35
C GLN A 8 0.84 4.81 -4.48
N ARG A 9 1.08 4.11 -5.61
CA ARG A 9 2.34 3.39 -5.85
C ARG A 9 3.56 4.29 -5.79
N ILE A 10 3.46 5.52 -6.31
CA ILE A 10 4.55 6.51 -6.20
C ILE A 10 4.79 6.89 -4.73
N ALA A 11 3.73 7.08 -3.94
CA ALA A 11 3.86 7.37 -2.51
C ALA A 11 4.55 6.23 -1.75
N ILE A 12 4.21 4.97 -2.07
CA ILE A 12 4.86 3.78 -1.50
C ILE A 12 6.34 3.73 -1.91
N ALA A 13 6.64 3.88 -3.20
CA ALA A 13 8.01 3.90 -3.70
C ALA A 13 8.86 5.00 -3.05
N ARG A 14 8.28 6.18 -2.83
CA ARG A 14 8.95 7.28 -2.10
C ARG A 14 9.27 6.90 -0.65
N GLY A 15 8.38 6.19 0.04
CA GLY A 15 8.64 5.67 1.39
C GLY A 15 9.77 4.64 1.39
N LEU A 16 9.74 3.69 0.45
CA LEU A 16 10.75 2.64 0.32
C LEU A 16 12.14 3.16 -0.05
N ALA A 17 12.23 4.25 -0.83
CA ALA A 17 13.51 4.85 -1.22
C ALA A 17 14.36 5.27 -0.02
N MET A 18 13.74 5.47 1.15
CA MET A 18 14.43 5.82 2.40
C MET A 18 14.96 4.59 3.16
N HIS A 19 14.78 3.38 2.63
CA HIS A 19 15.18 2.13 3.27
C HIS A 19 14.66 2.00 4.72
N PRO A 20 13.34 2.18 4.93
CA PRO A 20 12.78 2.19 6.28
C PRO A 20 12.82 0.79 6.92
N GLU A 21 13.00 0.75 8.23
CA GLU A 21 12.86 -0.49 9.02
C GLU A 21 11.38 -0.86 9.27
N LEU A 22 10.47 0.12 9.14
CA LEU A 22 9.03 0.00 9.38
C LEU A 22 8.26 0.96 8.47
N LEU A 23 7.19 0.48 7.84
CA LEU A 23 6.26 1.30 7.05
C LEU A 23 4.88 1.38 7.72
N LEU A 24 4.36 2.59 7.89
CA LEU A 24 2.99 2.84 8.34
C LEU A 24 2.12 3.24 7.14
N PHE A 25 1.03 2.51 6.94
CA PHE A 25 0.00 2.83 5.97
C PHE A 25 -1.26 3.29 6.70
N ASP A 26 -1.72 4.50 6.41
CA ASP A 26 -2.97 5.05 6.93
C ASP A 26 -4.01 5.10 5.81
N GLU A 27 -5.01 4.23 5.89
CA GLU A 27 -6.06 3.99 4.90
C GLU A 27 -5.56 3.99 3.43
N PRO A 28 -4.61 3.08 3.06
CA PRO A 28 -3.90 3.15 1.79
C PRO A 28 -4.75 2.85 0.55
N THR A 29 -6.00 2.46 0.74
CA THR A 29 -6.98 2.19 -0.33
C THR A 29 -8.12 3.19 -0.35
N SER A 30 -8.12 4.17 0.58
CA SER A 30 -9.14 5.23 0.62
C SER A 30 -9.13 6.02 -0.69
N ALA A 31 -10.32 6.37 -1.18
CA ALA A 31 -10.54 7.11 -2.42
C ALA A 31 -9.98 6.45 -3.70
N LEU A 32 -9.73 5.13 -3.69
CA LEU A 32 -9.41 4.35 -4.89
C LEU A 32 -10.65 3.62 -5.43
N ASP A 33 -10.74 3.53 -6.76
CA ASP A 33 -11.74 2.70 -7.43
C ASP A 33 -11.49 1.20 -7.15
N PRO A 34 -12.52 0.34 -7.09
CA PRO A 34 -12.39 -1.08 -6.75
C PRO A 34 -11.35 -1.85 -7.59
N GLU A 35 -11.24 -1.52 -8.87
CA GLU A 35 -10.26 -2.11 -9.79
C GLU A 35 -8.82 -1.77 -9.39
N THR A 36 -8.61 -0.58 -8.84
CA THR A 36 -7.30 -0.05 -8.46
C THR A 36 -6.86 -0.47 -7.05
N ILE A 37 -7.80 -0.88 -6.20
CA ILE A 37 -7.50 -1.41 -4.86
C ILE A 37 -6.63 -2.66 -4.97
N GLY A 38 -6.96 -3.60 -5.87
CA GLY A 38 -6.22 -4.85 -6.05
C GLY A 38 -4.73 -4.62 -6.38
N ASP A 39 -4.44 -3.62 -7.21
CA ASP A 39 -3.08 -3.21 -7.57
C ASP A 39 -2.26 -2.75 -6.36
N VAL A 40 -2.86 -1.98 -5.45
CA VAL A 40 -2.18 -1.48 -4.25
C VAL A 40 -1.97 -2.59 -3.23
N LEU A 41 -3.00 -3.43 -3.02
CA LEU A 41 -2.91 -4.59 -2.14
C LEU A 41 -1.83 -5.57 -2.61
N ALA A 42 -1.71 -5.82 -3.91
CA ALA A 42 -0.66 -6.67 -4.47
C ALA A 42 0.75 -6.14 -4.16
N VAL A 43 0.96 -4.83 -4.23
CA VAL A 43 2.25 -4.22 -3.85
C VAL A 43 2.51 -4.40 -2.35
N MET A 44 1.50 -4.17 -1.50
CA MET A 44 1.63 -4.33 -0.06
C MET A 44 1.92 -5.78 0.34
N GLN A 45 1.25 -6.75 -0.29
CA GLN A 45 1.51 -8.18 -0.07
C GLN A 45 2.94 -8.57 -0.48
N LYS A 46 3.42 -8.04 -1.61
CA LYS A 46 4.81 -8.27 -2.02
C LYS A 46 5.80 -7.74 -0.98
N LEU A 47 5.59 -6.52 -0.46
CA LEU A 47 6.46 -5.95 0.56
C LEU A 47 6.47 -6.78 1.85
N ALA A 48 5.30 -7.27 2.28
CA ALA A 48 5.21 -8.17 3.42
C ALA A 48 5.96 -9.50 3.16
N HIS A 49 5.85 -10.07 1.95
CA HIS A 49 6.59 -11.27 1.57
C HIS A 49 8.11 -11.05 1.55
N ASP A 50 8.55 -9.86 1.12
CA ASP A 50 9.96 -9.46 1.10
C ASP A 50 10.52 -9.16 2.52
N GLY A 51 9.71 -9.32 3.58
CA GLY A 51 10.13 -9.17 4.97
C GLY A 51 10.03 -7.74 5.52
N MET A 52 9.31 -6.83 4.84
CA MET A 52 9.09 -5.48 5.35
C MET A 52 8.17 -5.52 6.58
N ASN A 53 8.61 -4.91 7.68
CA ASN A 53 7.72 -4.66 8.82
C ASN A 53 6.74 -3.56 8.44
N MET A 54 5.44 -3.82 8.59
CA MET A 54 4.39 -2.89 8.22
C MET A 54 3.30 -2.79 9.29
N ILE A 55 2.83 -1.58 9.55
CA ILE A 55 1.60 -1.30 10.30
C ILE A 55 0.60 -0.72 9.32
N ILE A 56 -0.63 -1.24 9.33
CA ILE A 56 -1.67 -0.84 8.39
C ILE A 56 -2.93 -0.49 9.17
N VAL A 57 -3.41 0.74 8.98
CA VAL A 57 -4.71 1.20 9.43
C VAL A 57 -5.65 1.11 8.23
N THR A 58 -6.68 0.27 8.29
CA THR A 58 -7.62 0.09 7.19
C THR A 58 -8.97 -0.42 7.69
N HIS A 59 -10.03 -0.13 6.93
CA HIS A 59 -11.34 -0.77 7.07
C HIS A 59 -11.52 -1.96 6.10
N GLU A 60 -10.56 -2.18 5.19
CA GLU A 60 -10.57 -3.29 4.23
C GLU A 60 -10.09 -4.59 4.88
N MET A 61 -11.00 -5.25 5.60
CA MET A 61 -10.75 -6.51 6.33
C MET A 61 -10.38 -7.69 5.40
N GLY A 62 -10.70 -7.61 4.11
CA GLY A 62 -10.33 -8.63 3.12
C GLY A 62 -8.82 -8.78 2.93
N PHE A 63 -8.05 -7.74 3.25
CA PHE A 63 -6.59 -7.79 3.24
C PHE A 63 -5.99 -8.43 4.50
N ALA A 64 -6.67 -8.33 5.65
CA ALA A 64 -6.15 -8.71 6.95
C ALA A 64 -6.38 -10.20 7.30
N ARG A 65 -6.76 -11.03 6.33
CA ARG A 65 -7.17 -12.42 6.56
C ARG A 65 -6.23 -13.43 5.92
#